data_AF-A0A1Y1I5H7-F1
#
_entry.id   AF-A0A1Y1I5H7-F1
#
_cell.length_a   1.000
_cell.length_b   1.000
_cell.length_c   1.000
_cell.angle_alpha   90.00
_cell.angle_beta   90.00
_cell.angle_gamma   90.00
#
_symmetry.space_group_name_H-M   'P 1'
#
loop_
_entity.id
_entity.type
_entity.pdbx_description
1 polymer ?
#
loop_
_entity_poly.entity_id
_entity_poly.type
_entity_poly.pdbx_seq_one_letter_code
_entity_poly.pdbx_strand_id
1 'polypeptide(L)'
;MASRADTEGPVKYDEAQLKLLSLLVSKPELKDAAATKLAAVAEELEKTVSSDTGMTDVEAPVPVPRSVHHELLQKVPEEPSPIKKLKNGFVGFKSHYFEKESDLFEPLKTGQSPKVFIIACCDSRVSPDTIMSASPGEVFTLRNIANLVPPMEEAGKLHSTSAALEYAVLHLKVEHIIVKGHRACGGINALMTSEPDAEPATINGARSYIGDWMAIAAPARAKTLEECKGKDLDTQLRYCEKESVNNSQRNHI
;
A
#
# COMPACT_ATOMS: atom_id res chain seq x y z
N MET A 1 29.14 -3.34 54.87
CA MET A 1 28.17 -4.22 54.18
C MET A 1 27.96 -3.66 52.77
N ALA A 2 28.53 -4.33 51.77
CA ALA A 2 28.47 -3.97 50.34
C ALA A 2 27.05 -4.28 49.79
N SER A 3 26.34 -3.36 49.14
CA SER A 3 26.40 -2.83 47.76
C SER A 3 25.29 -3.40 46.85
N ARG A 4 24.38 -2.50 46.45
CA ARG A 4 23.78 -2.28 45.12
C ARG A 4 23.01 -3.40 44.38
N ALA A 5 21.79 -3.03 43.98
CA ALA A 5 21.05 -3.57 42.83
C ALA A 5 21.80 -3.34 41.50
N ASP A 6 21.55 -4.19 40.50
CA ASP A 6 21.57 -3.91 39.04
C ASP A 6 21.12 -5.18 38.27
N THR A 7 19.88 -5.23 37.72
CA THR A 7 19.52 -5.07 36.29
C THR A 7 20.04 -6.17 35.32
N GLU A 8 19.18 -7.14 34.98
CA GLU A 8 19.25 -7.82 33.68
C GLU A 8 18.87 -6.79 32.61
N GLY A 9 19.87 -6.27 31.90
CA GLY A 9 19.70 -5.29 30.84
C GLY A 9 19.10 -5.91 29.56
N PRO A 10 18.61 -5.08 28.63
CA PRO A 10 18.10 -5.54 27.34
C PRO A 10 19.20 -6.25 26.56
N VAL A 11 18.88 -7.41 25.98
CA VAL A 11 19.73 -8.08 24.98
C VAL A 11 20.11 -7.03 23.94
N LYS A 12 21.39 -6.67 23.90
CA LYS A 12 21.89 -5.64 22.98
C LYS A 12 21.72 -6.13 21.55
N TYR A 13 21.21 -5.25 20.69
CA TYR A 13 20.95 -5.43 19.25
C TYR A 13 22.07 -6.13 18.46
N ASP A 14 23.30 -6.11 18.98
CA ASP A 14 24.48 -6.74 18.39
C ASP A 14 24.38 -8.28 18.31
N GLU A 15 23.74 -8.95 19.28
CA GLU A 15 23.67 -10.43 19.29
C GLU A 15 22.72 -10.98 18.22
N ALA A 16 21.62 -10.29 17.92
CA ALA A 16 20.67 -10.69 16.89
C ALA A 16 21.25 -10.50 15.48
N GLN A 17 21.98 -9.40 15.26
CA GLN A 17 22.70 -9.15 14.01
C GLN A 17 23.82 -10.17 13.79
N LEU A 18 24.58 -10.52 14.83
CA LEU A 18 25.61 -11.55 14.77
C LEU A 18 25.03 -12.94 14.51
N LYS A 19 23.86 -13.27 15.06
CA LYS A 19 23.15 -14.54 14.75
C LYS A 19 22.70 -14.63 13.30
N LEU A 20 22.18 -13.54 12.73
CA LEU A 20 21.73 -13.51 11.33
C LEU A 20 22.91 -13.58 10.36
N LEU A 21 23.98 -12.82 10.63
CA LEU A 21 25.23 -12.89 9.86
C LEU A 21 25.88 -14.27 9.97
N SER A 22 25.91 -14.86 11.16
CA SER A 22 26.37 -16.24 11.38
C SER A 22 25.54 -17.25 10.59
N LEU A 23 24.21 -17.11 10.56
CA LEU A 23 23.31 -17.98 9.79
C LEU A 23 23.59 -17.91 8.29
N LEU A 24 23.80 -16.69 7.76
CA LEU A 24 24.09 -16.45 6.34
C LEU A 24 25.50 -16.86 5.93
N VAL A 25 26.45 -16.90 6.88
CA VAL A 25 27.80 -17.44 6.66
C VAL A 25 27.80 -18.97 6.76
N SER A 26 26.99 -19.55 7.65
CA SER A 26 26.93 -21.00 7.89
C SER A 26 26.11 -21.80 6.88
N LYS A 27 25.37 -21.12 5.98
CA LYS A 27 24.53 -21.73 4.94
C LYS A 27 24.73 -21.09 3.56
N PRO A 28 25.87 -21.34 2.89
CA PRO A 28 26.19 -20.77 1.59
C PRO A 28 25.14 -21.05 0.51
N GLU A 29 24.42 -22.17 0.61
CA GLU A 29 23.36 -22.60 -0.30
C GLU A 29 22.16 -21.64 -0.39
N LEU A 30 21.96 -20.79 0.63
CA LEU A 30 20.89 -19.77 0.63
C LEU A 30 21.25 -18.52 -0.17
N LYS A 31 22.54 -18.24 -0.41
CA LYS A 31 22.98 -17.11 -1.26
C LYS A 31 22.75 -17.43 -2.73
N ASP A 32 23.10 -18.64 -3.15
CA ASP A 32 23.01 -19.05 -4.55
C ASP A 32 21.55 -19.24 -4.98
N ALA A 33 20.71 -19.85 -4.13
CA ALA A 33 19.28 -20.03 -4.43
C ALA A 33 18.51 -18.72 -4.59
N ALA A 34 18.88 -17.67 -3.84
CA ALA A 34 18.28 -16.34 -3.96
C ALA A 34 18.78 -15.61 -5.22
N ALA A 35 20.08 -15.70 -5.52
CA ALA A 35 20.69 -15.11 -6.71
C ALA A 35 20.16 -15.76 -8.00
N THR A 36 20.01 -17.08 -8.05
CA THR A 36 19.48 -17.81 -9.21
C THR A 36 18.03 -17.45 -9.50
N LYS A 37 17.18 -17.29 -8.47
CA LYS A 37 15.78 -16.86 -8.65
C LYS A 37 15.67 -15.43 -9.17
N LEU A 38 16.54 -14.53 -8.72
CA LEU A 38 16.58 -13.15 -9.20
C LEU A 38 17.07 -13.05 -10.65
N ALA A 39 18.08 -13.84 -11.03
CA ALA A 39 18.60 -13.89 -12.40
C ALA A 39 17.58 -14.46 -13.40
N ALA A 40 16.84 -15.51 -13.02
CA ALA A 40 15.80 -16.10 -13.87
C ALA A 40 14.66 -15.11 -14.17
N VAL A 41 14.27 -14.31 -13.17
CA VAL A 41 13.25 -13.26 -13.34
C VAL A 41 13.75 -12.14 -14.26
N ALA A 42 15.03 -11.77 -14.17
CA ALA A 42 15.61 -10.75 -15.05
C ALA A 42 15.66 -11.20 -16.53
N GLU A 43 16.01 -12.45 -16.80
CA GLU A 43 16.08 -12.99 -18.17
C GLU A 43 14.70 -13.12 -18.83
N GLU A 44 13.66 -13.44 -18.07
CA GLU A 44 12.28 -13.50 -18.54
C GLU A 44 11.73 -12.11 -18.89
N LEU A 45 12.16 -11.08 -18.14
CA LEU A 45 11.85 -9.68 -18.41
C LEU A 45 12.52 -9.15 -19.69
N GLU A 46 13.78 -9.50 -19.95
CA GLU A 46 14.49 -9.07 -21.17
C GLU A 46 13.89 -9.67 -22.46
N LYS A 47 13.51 -10.95 -22.44
CA LYS A 47 12.88 -11.63 -23.59
C LYS A 47 11.53 -11.01 -23.96
N THR A 48 10.82 -10.47 -22.99
CA THR A 48 9.50 -9.85 -23.19
C THR A 48 9.61 -8.44 -23.80
N VAL A 49 10.78 -7.80 -23.70
CA VAL A 49 11.01 -6.42 -24.19
C VAL A 49 11.57 -6.41 -25.63
N SER A 50 12.22 -7.47 -26.09
CA SER A 50 12.84 -7.51 -27.44
C SER A 50 11.90 -7.87 -28.60
N SER A 51 10.65 -8.26 -28.37
CA SER A 51 9.75 -8.73 -29.45
C SER A 51 8.88 -7.63 -30.10
N ASP A 52 9.07 -6.35 -29.76
CA ASP A 52 8.21 -5.25 -30.24
C ASP A 52 9.02 -4.19 -31.00
N THR A 53 9.62 -4.60 -32.12
CA THR A 53 10.17 -3.66 -33.11
C THR A 53 9.85 -4.15 -34.52
N GLY A 54 8.80 -3.60 -35.12
CA GLY A 54 8.49 -3.83 -36.53
C GLY A 54 7.43 -2.86 -37.04
N MET A 55 7.88 -1.76 -37.64
CA MET A 55 7.05 -0.85 -38.43
C MET A 55 7.70 -0.74 -39.81
N THR A 56 6.99 -1.12 -40.89
CA THR A 56 7.20 -0.59 -42.26
C THR A 56 5.98 -0.80 -43.17
N ASP A 57 5.60 0.32 -43.81
CA ASP A 57 5.18 0.54 -45.20
C ASP A 57 3.76 0.24 -45.71
N VAL A 58 3.39 1.10 -46.68
CA VAL A 58 2.06 1.55 -47.11
C VAL A 58 1.72 0.94 -48.48
N GLU A 59 0.47 0.52 -48.70
CA GLU A 59 -0.11 0.31 -50.05
C GLU A 59 -1.55 0.86 -50.15
N ALA A 60 -1.92 1.31 -51.35
CA ALA A 60 -3.08 2.12 -51.71
C ALA A 60 -4.45 1.39 -51.66
N PRO A 61 -5.60 2.09 -51.60
CA PRO A 61 -6.89 1.45 -51.33
C PRO A 61 -7.52 0.79 -52.56
N VAL A 62 -8.01 -0.43 -52.38
CA VAL A 62 -8.83 -1.19 -53.35
C VAL A 62 -10.30 -0.81 -53.17
N PRO A 63 -11.09 -0.60 -54.25
CA PRO A 63 -12.49 -0.19 -54.13
C PRO A 63 -13.39 -1.40 -53.85
N VAL A 64 -14.22 -1.32 -52.80
CA VAL A 64 -15.22 -2.37 -52.46
C VAL A 64 -16.62 -1.89 -52.85
N PRO A 65 -17.44 -2.72 -53.54
CA PRO A 65 -18.77 -2.33 -54.01
C PRO A 65 -19.81 -2.18 -52.90
N ARG A 66 -20.79 -1.30 -53.19
CA ARG A 66 -22.00 -1.03 -52.41
C ARG A 66 -22.82 -2.28 -52.11
N SER A 67 -22.77 -2.76 -50.87
CA SER A 67 -23.95 -3.30 -50.19
C SER A 67 -24.04 -2.67 -48.79
N VAL A 68 -24.56 -1.45 -48.84
CA VAL A 68 -24.98 -0.63 -47.71
C VAL A 68 -25.98 -1.43 -46.88
N HIS A 69 -25.56 -2.00 -45.75
CA HIS A 69 -26.51 -2.33 -44.68
C HIS A 69 -25.91 -2.55 -43.28
N HIS A 70 -24.64 -2.23 -43.04
CA HIS A 70 -24.08 -2.27 -41.69
C HIS A 70 -23.27 -1.01 -41.34
N GLU A 71 -23.70 0.13 -41.88
CA GLU A 71 -23.06 1.43 -41.65
C GLU A 71 -23.55 2.13 -40.37
N LEU A 72 -24.32 1.45 -39.51
CA LEU A 72 -24.97 2.08 -38.35
C LEU A 72 -24.92 1.29 -37.04
N LEU A 73 -24.08 0.25 -36.92
CA LEU A 73 -23.86 -0.42 -35.64
C LEU A 73 -22.39 -0.23 -35.19
N GLN A 74 -22.22 0.87 -34.44
CA GLN A 74 -21.31 1.02 -33.30
C GLN A 74 -19.80 1.18 -33.58
N LYS A 75 -19.40 2.33 -34.11
CA LYS A 75 -18.12 2.96 -33.71
C LYS A 75 -18.28 3.60 -32.32
N VAL A 76 -18.35 2.78 -31.27
CA VAL A 76 -17.88 3.25 -29.96
C VAL A 76 -16.36 3.18 -30.04
N PRO A 77 -15.60 4.26 -29.82
CA PRO A 77 -14.15 4.15 -29.71
C PRO A 77 -13.87 3.07 -28.67
N GLU A 78 -13.14 2.00 -29.01
CA GLU A 78 -12.68 1.07 -28.00
C GLU A 78 -11.86 1.87 -26.98
N GLU A 79 -12.44 2.08 -25.80
CA GLU A 79 -11.73 2.66 -24.68
C GLU A 79 -10.46 1.83 -24.47
N PRO A 80 -9.27 2.45 -24.49
CA PRO A 80 -8.03 1.69 -24.37
C PRO A 80 -8.06 0.90 -23.07
N SER A 81 -7.76 -0.40 -23.16
CA SER A 81 -7.65 -1.30 -22.00
C SER A 81 -6.96 -0.58 -20.83
N PRO A 82 -7.48 -0.68 -19.60
CA PRO A 82 -6.87 -0.04 -18.43
C PRO A 82 -5.37 -0.34 -18.31
N ILE A 83 -4.95 -1.55 -18.68
CA ILE A 83 -3.53 -1.94 -18.69
C ILE A 83 -2.74 -1.18 -19.76
N LYS A 84 -3.29 -1.02 -20.96
CA LYS A 84 -2.67 -0.22 -22.03
C LYS A 84 -2.53 1.25 -21.61
N LYS A 85 -3.56 1.81 -20.96
CA LYS A 85 -3.52 3.16 -20.40
C LYS A 85 -2.40 3.32 -19.36
N LEU A 86 -2.26 2.37 -18.43
CA LEU A 86 -1.20 2.39 -17.42
C LEU A 86 0.20 2.25 -18.04
N LYS A 87 0.38 1.37 -19.03
CA LYS A 87 1.65 1.26 -19.79
C LYS A 87 2.01 2.59 -20.45
N ASN A 88 1.07 3.22 -21.15
CA ASN A 88 1.28 4.52 -21.78
C ASN A 88 1.57 5.62 -20.74
N GLY A 89 0.88 5.58 -19.60
CA GLY A 89 1.12 6.50 -18.49
C GLY A 89 2.53 6.38 -17.92
N PHE A 90 3.06 5.16 -17.77
CA PHE A 90 4.44 4.94 -17.34
C PHE A 90 5.46 5.45 -18.35
N VAL A 91 5.23 5.20 -19.65
CA VAL A 91 6.08 5.74 -20.72
C VAL A 91 6.09 7.28 -20.68
N GLY A 92 4.92 7.90 -20.49
CA GLY A 92 4.80 9.35 -20.33
C GLY A 92 5.49 9.87 -19.07
N PHE A 93 5.36 9.20 -17.92
CA PHE A 93 6.09 9.52 -16.71
C PHE A 93 7.61 9.51 -16.95
N LYS A 94 8.11 8.47 -17.63
CA LYS A 94 9.53 8.34 -17.93
C LYS A 94 10.05 9.52 -18.77
N SER A 95 9.42 9.78 -19.92
CA SER A 95 9.90 10.75 -20.91
C SER A 95 9.58 12.21 -20.57
N HIS A 96 8.57 12.47 -19.74
CA HIS A 96 8.11 13.83 -19.47
C HIS A 96 8.37 14.32 -18.05
N TYR A 97 8.70 13.43 -17.11
CA TYR A 97 8.97 13.79 -15.73
C TYR A 97 10.30 13.22 -15.24
N PHE A 98 10.45 11.89 -15.25
CA PHE A 98 11.66 11.24 -14.71
C PHE A 98 12.95 11.69 -15.39
N GLU A 99 13.01 11.66 -16.72
CA GLU A 99 14.22 12.04 -17.48
C GLU A 99 14.50 13.55 -17.44
N LYS A 100 13.49 14.37 -17.10
CA LYS A 100 13.61 15.83 -17.09
C LYS A 100 13.98 16.37 -15.71
N GLU A 101 13.57 15.70 -14.64
CA GLU A 101 13.81 16.10 -13.25
C GLU A 101 15.04 15.38 -12.66
N SER A 102 16.19 15.46 -13.34
CA SER A 102 17.39 14.74 -12.92
C SER A 102 17.83 15.13 -11.50
N ASP A 103 17.73 16.42 -11.14
CA ASP A 103 18.12 16.90 -9.81
C ASP A 103 17.26 16.29 -8.69
N LEU A 104 16.01 15.94 -9.00
CA LEU A 104 15.10 15.28 -8.07
C LEU A 104 15.40 13.78 -7.94
N PHE A 105 15.62 13.09 -9.06
CA PHE A 105 15.73 11.62 -9.07
C PHE A 105 17.15 11.09 -8.87
N GLU A 106 18.20 11.84 -9.21
CA GLU A 106 19.59 11.39 -9.06
C GLU A 106 19.93 11.04 -7.59
N PRO A 107 19.59 11.88 -6.59
CA PRO A 107 19.85 11.53 -5.19
C PRO A 107 19.11 10.27 -4.75
N LEU A 108 17.90 10.06 -5.25
CA LEU A 108 17.02 8.94 -4.86
C LEU A 108 17.51 7.57 -5.33
N LYS A 109 18.46 7.51 -6.27
CA LYS A 109 19.07 6.23 -6.71
C LYS A 109 19.88 5.56 -5.61
N THR A 110 20.40 6.33 -4.67
CA THR A 110 21.28 5.82 -3.60
C THR A 110 20.53 5.53 -2.30
N GLY A 111 19.29 6.01 -2.17
CA GLY A 111 18.47 5.80 -0.99
C GLY A 111 17.32 6.79 -0.88
N GLN A 112 16.58 6.69 0.22
CA GLN A 112 15.47 7.58 0.54
C GLN A 112 15.64 8.14 1.96
N SER A 113 15.19 9.36 2.21
CA SER A 113 15.18 9.98 3.54
C SER A 113 13.90 10.81 3.78
N PRO A 114 12.71 10.20 3.62
CA PRO A 114 11.44 10.89 3.79
C PRO A 114 11.30 11.42 5.22
N LYS A 115 10.71 12.60 5.36
CA LYS A 115 10.48 13.22 6.68
C LYS A 115 9.12 12.88 7.27
N VAL A 116 8.21 12.38 6.43
CA VAL A 116 6.83 12.09 6.82
C VAL A 116 6.48 10.65 6.47
N PHE A 117 5.88 9.93 7.41
CA PHE A 117 5.23 8.65 7.18
C PHE A 117 3.71 8.84 7.14
N ILE A 118 3.06 8.42 6.06
CA ILE A 118 1.61 8.53 5.89
C ILE A 118 0.98 7.14 5.90
N ILE A 119 -0.02 6.95 6.75
CA ILE A 119 -0.88 5.77 6.76
C ILE A 119 -2.25 6.18 6.20
N ALA A 120 -2.62 5.64 5.05
CA ALA A 120 -3.81 6.05 4.31
C ALA A 120 -4.65 4.87 3.82
N CYS A 121 -5.86 5.15 3.32
CA CYS A 121 -6.75 4.11 2.84
C CYS A 121 -6.33 3.61 1.45
N CYS A 122 -6.55 2.33 1.14
CA CYS A 122 -6.40 1.76 -0.21
C CYS A 122 -7.42 2.30 -1.23
N ASP A 123 -8.40 3.10 -0.80
CA ASP A 123 -9.40 3.72 -1.66
C ASP A 123 -8.75 4.51 -2.81
N SER A 124 -9.12 4.16 -4.06
CA SER A 124 -8.49 4.69 -5.27
C SER A 124 -8.71 6.20 -5.49
N ARG A 125 -9.65 6.82 -4.76
CA ARG A 125 -9.96 8.25 -4.84
C ARG A 125 -9.01 9.11 -4.01
N VAL A 126 -8.24 8.51 -3.10
CA VAL A 126 -7.48 9.23 -2.07
C VAL A 126 -6.00 8.86 -2.02
N SER A 127 -5.34 8.85 -3.19
CA SER A 127 -3.89 8.70 -3.27
C SER A 127 -3.17 9.81 -2.47
N PRO A 128 -2.38 9.47 -1.43
CA PRO A 128 -1.75 10.48 -0.56
C PRO A 128 -0.83 11.42 -1.32
N ASP A 129 0.05 10.87 -2.15
CA ASP A 129 1.06 11.61 -2.90
C ASP A 129 0.41 12.65 -3.81
N THR A 130 -0.69 12.27 -4.47
CA THR A 130 -1.46 13.17 -5.35
C THR A 130 -2.18 14.26 -4.56
N ILE A 131 -2.89 13.91 -3.49
CA ILE A 131 -3.69 14.87 -2.72
C ILE A 131 -2.81 15.89 -2.00
N MET A 132 -1.62 15.47 -1.55
CA MET A 132 -0.68 16.33 -0.84
C MET A 132 0.34 17.00 -1.75
N SER A 133 0.31 16.70 -3.06
CA SER A 133 1.34 17.16 -4.01
C SER A 133 2.75 16.81 -3.54
N ALA A 134 2.91 15.61 -2.97
CA ALA A 134 4.20 15.13 -2.50
C ALA A 134 5.08 14.69 -3.68
N SER A 135 6.32 15.12 -3.66
CA SER A 135 7.37 14.73 -4.60
C SER A 135 7.97 13.38 -4.20
N PRO A 136 8.51 12.62 -5.17
CA PRO A 136 9.32 11.44 -4.92
C PRO A 136 10.34 11.66 -3.78
N GLY A 137 10.32 10.78 -2.78
CA GLY A 137 11.24 10.83 -1.63
C GLY A 137 10.79 11.69 -0.45
N GLU A 138 9.72 12.48 -0.56
CA GLU A 138 9.23 13.32 0.57
C GLU A 138 8.45 12.52 1.61
N VAL A 139 7.66 11.54 1.15
CA VAL A 139 6.76 10.75 2.00
C VAL A 139 7.05 9.26 1.87
N PHE A 140 7.08 8.57 3.01
CA PHE A 140 6.94 7.12 3.07
C PHE A 140 5.46 6.80 3.26
N THR A 141 4.88 5.87 2.49
CA THR A 141 3.42 5.67 2.50
C THR A 141 3.05 4.20 2.72
N LEU A 142 2.19 3.94 3.71
CA LEU A 142 1.48 2.68 3.90
C LEU A 142 0.01 2.87 3.54
N ARG A 143 -0.55 1.94 2.76
CA ARG A 143 -1.98 1.93 2.44
C ARG A 143 -2.63 0.62 2.86
N ASN A 144 -3.71 0.70 3.62
CA ASN A 144 -4.53 -0.45 4.02
C ASN A 144 -6.02 -0.08 4.04
N ILE A 145 -6.92 -1.03 4.33
CA ILE A 145 -8.36 -0.73 4.38
C ILE A 145 -8.64 0.17 5.59
N ALA A 146 -9.32 1.31 5.34
CA ALA A 146 -9.70 2.28 6.37
C ALA A 146 -8.53 2.88 7.18
N ASN A 147 -7.30 2.89 6.63
CA ASN A 147 -6.13 3.57 7.21
C ASN A 147 -5.89 3.22 8.69
N LEU A 148 -6.08 1.94 9.04
CA LEU A 148 -6.04 1.48 10.43
C LEU A 148 -4.63 1.19 10.89
N VAL A 149 -4.39 1.50 12.15
CA VAL A 149 -3.20 1.13 12.90
C VAL A 149 -3.63 0.13 13.98
N PRO A 150 -3.32 -1.18 13.84
CA PRO A 150 -3.67 -2.20 14.85
C PRO A 150 -2.87 -1.95 16.14
N PRO A 151 -3.35 -2.30 17.34
CA PRO A 151 -2.58 -2.25 18.60
C PRO A 151 -1.28 -3.06 18.55
N MET A 152 -0.39 -2.87 19.54
CA MET A 152 0.85 -3.65 19.60
C MET A 152 0.53 -5.08 19.97
N GLU A 153 0.58 -5.97 18.99
CA GLU A 153 0.49 -7.41 19.23
C GLU A 153 1.86 -7.98 19.61
N GLU A 154 1.84 -9.09 20.35
CA GLU A 154 3.02 -9.86 20.71
C GLU A 154 3.81 -10.30 19.45
N ALA A 155 5.13 -10.26 19.54
CA ALA A 155 6.03 -10.64 18.46
C ALA A 155 5.72 -12.06 17.92
N GLY A 156 5.78 -12.23 16.59
CA GLY A 156 5.67 -13.56 15.94
C GLY A 156 4.58 -13.70 14.88
N LYS A 157 3.77 -12.67 14.64
CA LYS A 157 2.80 -12.60 13.54
C LYS A 157 3.25 -11.63 12.45
N LEU A 158 2.85 -11.91 11.20
CA LEU A 158 3.19 -11.08 10.04
C LEU A 158 2.30 -9.82 9.97
N HIS A 159 2.72 -8.74 10.63
CA HIS A 159 1.99 -7.47 10.68
C HIS A 159 2.61 -6.39 9.78
N SER A 160 2.04 -6.20 8.59
CA SER A 160 2.51 -5.20 7.62
C SER A 160 2.55 -3.78 8.20
N THR A 161 1.53 -3.36 8.95
CA THR A 161 1.50 -2.02 9.56
C THR A 161 2.61 -1.82 10.58
N SER A 162 2.84 -2.80 11.46
CA SER A 162 3.88 -2.74 12.48
C SER A 162 5.28 -2.73 11.86
N ALA A 163 5.52 -3.56 10.84
CA ALA A 163 6.79 -3.59 10.10
C ALA A 163 7.07 -2.26 9.38
N ALA A 164 6.06 -1.67 8.74
CA ALA A 164 6.20 -0.36 8.10
C ALA A 164 6.47 0.76 9.11
N LEU A 165 5.79 0.74 10.26
CA LEU A 165 6.01 1.69 11.35
C LEU A 165 7.42 1.57 11.94
N GLU A 166 7.86 0.35 12.23
CA GLU A 166 9.22 0.05 12.69
C GLU A 166 10.26 0.56 11.70
N TYR A 167 10.07 0.27 10.41
CA TYR A 167 10.97 0.74 9.36
C TYR A 167 11.01 2.27 9.26
N ALA A 168 9.84 2.92 9.25
CA ALA A 168 9.74 4.36 9.17
C ALA A 168 10.45 5.05 10.35
N VAL A 169 10.22 4.60 11.57
CA VAL A 169 10.73 5.24 12.79
C VAL A 169 12.18 4.85 13.07
N LEU A 170 12.51 3.56 13.02
CA LEU A 170 13.83 3.07 13.43
C LEU A 170 14.87 3.12 12.30
N HIS A 171 14.46 2.98 11.04
CA HIS A 171 15.41 2.94 9.91
C HIS A 171 15.41 4.24 9.10
N LEU A 172 14.23 4.74 8.70
CA LEU A 172 14.13 5.97 7.91
C LEU A 172 14.21 7.25 8.74
N LYS A 173 13.99 7.15 10.06
CA LYS A 173 13.99 8.27 11.01
C LYS A 173 13.04 9.40 10.59
N VAL A 174 11.83 9.03 10.18
CA VAL A 174 10.77 10.01 9.87
C VAL A 174 10.50 10.90 11.09
N GLU A 175 10.20 12.16 10.84
CA GLU A 175 9.96 13.18 11.87
C GLU A 175 8.46 13.28 12.22
N HIS A 176 7.60 12.92 11.26
CA HIS A 176 6.15 13.02 11.41
C HIS A 176 5.45 11.75 10.95
N ILE A 177 4.38 11.38 11.66
CA ILE A 177 3.49 10.29 11.27
C ILE A 177 2.08 10.86 11.13
N ILE A 178 1.45 10.61 9.98
CA ILE A 178 0.11 11.09 9.66
C ILE A 178 -0.81 9.89 9.40
N VAL A 179 -1.84 9.73 10.22
CA VAL A 179 -2.95 8.82 9.93
C VAL A 179 -4.03 9.60 9.17
N LYS A 180 -4.21 9.29 7.89
CA LYS A 180 -5.07 10.05 6.99
C LYS A 180 -6.40 9.34 6.72
N GLY A 181 -7.43 9.75 7.46
CA GLY A 181 -8.82 9.39 7.17
C GLY A 181 -9.35 10.01 5.87
N HIS A 182 -10.52 9.54 5.43
CA HIS A 182 -11.25 10.12 4.31
C HIS A 182 -12.76 9.90 4.42
N ARG A 183 -13.52 10.70 3.65
CA ARG A 183 -14.97 10.60 3.57
C ARG A 183 -15.44 9.44 2.69
N ALA A 184 -16.61 8.92 3.00
CA ALA A 184 -17.28 7.82 2.32
C ALA A 184 -16.37 6.58 2.25
N CYS A 185 -15.75 6.26 3.39
CA CYS A 185 -14.85 5.12 3.51
C CYS A 185 -15.63 3.80 3.52
N GLY A 186 -15.36 2.94 2.54
CA GLY A 186 -16.04 1.64 2.43
C GLY A 186 -15.83 0.72 3.64
N GLY A 187 -14.62 0.74 4.24
CA GLY A 187 -14.34 -0.03 5.45
C GLY A 187 -15.12 0.47 6.67
N ILE A 188 -15.18 1.79 6.88
CA ILE A 188 -15.97 2.40 7.96
C ILE A 188 -17.47 2.19 7.73
N ASN A 189 -17.93 2.26 6.48
CA ASN A 189 -19.30 1.93 6.15
C ASN A 189 -19.64 0.49 6.54
N ALA A 190 -18.83 -0.48 6.10
CA ALA A 190 -19.02 -1.88 6.46
C ALA A 190 -19.00 -2.10 7.99
N LEU A 191 -18.11 -1.41 8.71
CA LEU A 191 -18.05 -1.46 10.16
C LEU A 191 -19.34 -0.94 10.81
N MET A 192 -19.85 0.22 10.38
CA MET A 192 -21.04 0.84 10.99
C MET A 192 -22.35 0.15 10.63
N THR A 193 -22.43 -0.49 9.45
CA THR A 193 -23.63 -1.21 8.99
C THR A 193 -23.59 -2.71 9.30
N SER A 194 -22.55 -3.20 9.97
CA SER A 194 -22.49 -4.60 10.41
C SER A 194 -23.43 -4.82 11.59
N GLU A 195 -24.05 -6.00 11.67
CA GLU A 195 -24.89 -6.33 12.83
C GLU A 195 -24.04 -6.38 14.11
N PRO A 196 -24.52 -5.83 15.25
CA PRO A 196 -23.89 -6.06 16.54
C PRO A 196 -23.83 -7.57 16.83
N ASP A 197 -22.68 -8.05 17.30
CA ASP A 197 -22.48 -9.47 17.67
C ASP A 197 -22.60 -10.50 16.53
N ALA A 198 -22.54 -10.05 15.27
CA ALA A 198 -22.43 -10.98 14.15
C ALA A 198 -21.15 -11.83 14.29
N GLU A 199 -21.31 -13.15 14.16
CA GLU A 199 -20.18 -14.07 14.01
C GLU A 199 -19.22 -13.55 12.92
N PRO A 200 -17.89 -13.78 13.06
CA PRO A 200 -16.92 -13.34 12.08
C PRO A 200 -17.36 -13.76 10.69
N ALA A 201 -17.56 -12.79 9.80
CA ALA A 201 -18.08 -13.07 8.48
C ALA A 201 -17.27 -14.20 7.84
N THR A 202 -17.94 -15.29 7.42
CA THR A 202 -17.26 -16.37 6.70
C THR A 202 -17.49 -16.21 5.21
N ILE A 203 -16.43 -16.30 4.41
CA ILE A 203 -16.51 -16.35 2.96
C ILE A 203 -16.13 -17.76 2.54
N ASN A 204 -17.06 -18.49 1.92
CA ASN A 204 -16.88 -19.88 1.51
C ASN A 204 -16.44 -20.82 2.65
N GLY A 205 -16.93 -20.60 3.87
CA GLY A 205 -16.58 -21.40 5.05
C GLY A 205 -15.24 -21.05 5.71
N ALA A 206 -14.52 -20.03 5.19
CA ALA A 206 -13.30 -19.50 5.81
C ALA A 206 -13.54 -18.13 6.46
N ARG A 207 -12.81 -17.84 7.53
CA ARG A 207 -12.90 -16.56 8.27
C ARG A 207 -12.51 -15.37 7.38
N SER A 208 -13.28 -14.28 7.45
CA SER A 208 -13.05 -13.07 6.63
C SER A 208 -11.88 -12.26 7.16
N TYR A 209 -10.91 -12.02 6.28
CA TYR A 209 -9.83 -11.06 6.52
C TYR A 209 -10.35 -9.64 6.77
N ILE A 210 -11.44 -9.23 6.11
CA ILE A 210 -12.01 -7.88 6.26
C ILE A 210 -12.67 -7.73 7.63
N GLY A 211 -13.39 -8.74 8.09
CA GLY A 211 -14.04 -8.72 9.40
C GLY A 211 -13.02 -8.57 10.52
N ASP A 212 -11.99 -9.44 10.52
CA ASP A 212 -10.91 -9.38 11.51
C ASP A 212 -10.13 -8.07 11.43
N TRP A 213 -9.85 -7.58 10.22
CA TRP A 213 -9.18 -6.30 10.03
C TRP A 213 -9.99 -5.14 10.59
N MET A 214 -11.29 -5.07 10.29
CA MET A 214 -12.15 -3.98 10.77
C MET A 214 -12.41 -4.03 12.27
N ALA A 215 -12.18 -5.17 12.94
CA ALA A 215 -12.26 -5.28 14.40
C ALA A 215 -11.27 -4.34 15.13
N ILE A 216 -10.16 -3.95 14.48
CA ILE A 216 -9.23 -2.92 14.99
C ILE A 216 -9.97 -1.60 15.31
N ALA A 217 -10.99 -1.26 14.53
CA ALA A 217 -11.78 -0.04 14.67
C ALA A 217 -13.06 -0.22 15.51
N ALA A 218 -13.26 -1.39 16.13
CA ALA A 218 -14.42 -1.64 17.00
C ALA A 218 -14.59 -0.60 18.13
N PRO A 219 -13.52 -0.11 18.80
CA PRO A 219 -13.67 0.96 19.80
C PRO A 219 -14.20 2.27 19.20
N ALA A 220 -13.82 2.59 17.95
CA ALA A 220 -14.32 3.77 17.25
C ALA A 220 -15.81 3.65 16.92
N ARG A 221 -16.25 2.45 16.49
CA ARG A 221 -17.69 2.14 16.30
C ARG A 221 -18.46 2.32 17.60
N ALA A 222 -17.99 1.72 18.69
CA ALA A 222 -18.67 1.77 19.99
C ALA A 222 -18.88 3.22 20.46
N LYS A 223 -17.82 4.03 20.44
CA LYS A 223 -17.90 5.45 20.77
C LYS A 223 -18.81 6.24 19.83
N THR A 224 -18.79 5.92 18.53
CA THR A 224 -19.70 6.55 17.56
C THR A 224 -21.16 6.28 17.90
N LEU A 225 -21.51 5.03 18.22
CA LEU A 225 -22.89 4.64 18.55
C LEU A 225 -23.39 5.31 19.83
N GLU A 226 -22.48 5.58 20.77
CA GLU A 226 -22.77 6.35 21.98
C GLU A 226 -22.96 7.84 21.68
N GLU A 227 -21.96 8.49 21.06
CA GLU A 227 -21.90 9.94 20.85
C GLU A 227 -22.87 10.44 19.78
N CYS A 228 -23.18 9.61 18.79
CA CYS A 228 -24.12 9.90 17.70
C CYS A 228 -25.43 9.14 17.85
N LYS A 229 -25.80 8.72 19.06
CA LYS A 229 -27.05 8.00 19.31
C LYS A 229 -28.26 8.77 18.78
N GLY A 230 -29.07 8.09 17.97
CA GLY A 230 -30.28 8.68 17.36
C GLY A 230 -30.02 9.65 16.19
N LYS A 231 -28.76 9.81 15.75
CA LYS A 231 -28.44 10.53 14.51
C LYS A 231 -28.57 9.61 13.31
N ASP A 232 -28.73 10.20 12.12
CA ASP A 232 -28.76 9.46 10.86
C ASP A 232 -27.40 8.79 10.55
N LEU A 233 -27.43 7.81 9.64
CA LEU A 233 -26.26 7.03 9.29
C LEU A 233 -25.10 7.86 8.72
N ASP A 234 -25.35 8.87 7.88
CA ASP A 234 -24.27 9.69 7.31
C ASP A 234 -23.57 10.51 8.40
N THR A 235 -24.32 11.03 9.38
CA THR A 235 -23.74 11.67 10.56
C THR A 235 -22.86 10.70 11.36
N GLN A 236 -23.35 9.48 11.61
CA GLN A 236 -22.56 8.46 12.32
C GLN A 236 -21.30 8.06 11.55
N LEU A 237 -21.40 7.87 10.23
CA LEU A 237 -20.26 7.54 9.36
C LEU A 237 -19.19 8.63 9.42
N ARG A 238 -19.57 9.90 9.27
CA ARG A 238 -18.62 11.02 9.34
C ARG A 238 -17.92 11.12 10.69
N TYR A 239 -18.64 10.80 11.78
CA TYR A 239 -18.03 10.75 13.10
C TYR A 239 -17.05 9.58 13.21
N CYS A 240 -17.46 8.37 12.79
CA CYS A 240 -16.64 7.18 12.86
C CYS A 240 -15.37 7.27 11.99
N GLU A 241 -15.44 7.91 10.82
CA GLU A 241 -14.28 8.19 9.97
C GLU A 241 -13.20 8.99 10.71
N LYS A 242 -13.61 9.95 11.57
CA LYS A 242 -12.68 10.72 12.40
C LYS A 242 -12.24 9.94 13.64
N GLU A 243 -13.17 9.28 14.31
CA GLU A 243 -12.86 8.54 15.54
C GLU A 243 -11.97 7.32 15.26
N SER A 244 -12.07 6.72 14.07
CA SER A 244 -11.16 5.66 13.63
C SER A 244 -9.71 6.15 13.49
N VAL A 245 -9.51 7.40 13.05
CA VAL A 245 -8.19 8.05 13.04
C VAL A 245 -7.69 8.23 14.48
N ASN A 246 -8.53 8.76 15.38
CA ASN A 246 -8.18 8.93 16.80
C ASN A 246 -7.82 7.58 17.45
N ASN A 247 -8.56 6.52 17.11
CA ASN A 247 -8.31 5.17 17.59
C ASN A 247 -6.96 4.64 17.11
N SER A 248 -6.64 4.86 15.83
CA SER A 248 -5.37 4.45 15.23
C SER A 248 -4.18 5.18 15.85
N GLN A 249 -4.33 6.47 16.16
CA GLN A 249 -3.30 7.22 16.89
C GLN A 249 -3.07 6.63 18.28
N ARG A 250 -4.14 6.39 19.04
CA ARG A 250 -4.08 5.77 20.37
C ARG A 250 -3.40 4.38 20.39
N ASN A 251 -3.40 3.67 19.26
CA ASN A 251 -2.84 2.32 19.20
C ASN A 251 -1.30 2.29 19.17
N HIS A 252 -0.61 3.32 18.65
CA HIS A 252 0.86 3.31 18.45
C HIS A 252 1.57 4.64 18.18
N ILE A 253 0.88 5.78 18.12
CA ILE A 253 1.47 7.09 17.78
C ILE A 253 1.30 8.04 18.95
#